data_AF-A0A2A9A1H8-F1
#
_entry.id   AF-A0A2A9A1H8-F1
#
_cell.length_a   1.000
_cell.length_b   1.000
_cell.length_c   1.000
_cell.angle_alpha   90.00
_cell.angle_beta   90.00
_cell.angle_gamma   90.00
#
_symmetry.space_group_name_H-M   'P 1'
#
loop_
_entity.id
_entity.type
_entity.pdbx_description
1 polymer ?
#
loop_
_entity_poly.entity_id
_entity_poly.type
_entity_poly.pdbx_seq_one_letter_code
_entity_poly.pdbx_strand_id
1 'polypeptide(L)'
;MFNKKQKLVTTVTALALGCGFTFGLTPAFADSTKISANNTPVHSLQNQEQEPFTGYVISVDKNYLVVAATSTKDEALAYQNDWWDLVSQNKILRVPVSGVENYTLGEKLNVYAVGWTASLPPIAVMPTIEKLAQ
;
A
#
# COMPACT_ATOMS: atom_id res chain seq x y z
N MET A 1 -9.90 4.12 -92.84
CA MET A 1 -11.37 4.09 -93.03
C MET A 1 -12.03 3.99 -91.66
N PHE A 2 -13.11 4.75 -91.47
CA PHE A 2 -13.82 5.05 -90.23
C PHE A 2 -14.30 3.86 -89.36
N ASN A 3 -14.69 4.21 -88.13
CA ASN A 3 -15.72 3.62 -87.24
C ASN A 3 -15.15 2.76 -86.09
N LYS A 4 -15.64 2.79 -84.83
CA LYS A 4 -16.83 3.41 -84.23
C LYS A 4 -16.69 3.45 -82.69
N LYS A 5 -17.65 4.15 -82.11
CA LYS A 5 -17.88 4.63 -80.75
C LYS A 5 -18.00 3.60 -79.60
N GLN A 6 -17.56 4.09 -78.42
CA GLN A 6 -18.19 4.08 -77.08
C GLN A 6 -18.56 2.75 -76.40
N LYS A 7 -18.00 2.53 -75.20
CA LYS A 7 -18.77 2.21 -73.98
C LYS A 7 -17.96 2.52 -72.74
N LEU A 8 -18.42 3.49 -71.94
CA LEU A 8 -17.89 3.80 -70.62
C LEU A 8 -18.50 2.79 -69.65
N VAL A 9 -17.66 1.96 -69.03
CA VAL A 9 -18.07 1.01 -67.99
C VAL A 9 -17.31 1.38 -66.73
N THR A 10 -18.03 2.00 -65.81
CA THR A 10 -17.53 2.41 -64.50
C THR A 10 -17.37 1.17 -63.62
N THR A 11 -16.14 0.74 -63.42
CA THR A 11 -15.79 -0.33 -62.49
C THR A 11 -15.77 0.24 -61.07
N VAL A 12 -16.71 -0.19 -60.22
CA VAL A 12 -16.74 0.15 -58.80
C VAL A 12 -15.82 -0.82 -58.06
N THR A 13 -14.67 -0.32 -57.61
CA THR A 13 -13.74 -1.08 -56.76
C THR A 13 -14.24 -1.04 -55.33
N ALA A 14 -14.85 -2.14 -54.87
CA ALA A 14 -15.18 -2.35 -53.47
C ALA A 14 -13.93 -2.81 -52.70
N LEU A 15 -13.45 -2.00 -51.76
CA LEU A 15 -12.41 -2.38 -50.79
C LEU A 15 -13.09 -3.05 -49.58
N ALA A 16 -13.12 -4.37 -49.57
CA ALA A 16 -13.51 -5.16 -48.40
C ALA A 16 -12.26 -5.57 -47.61
N LEU A 17 -11.93 -4.83 -46.56
CA LEU A 17 -10.93 -5.25 -45.56
C LEU A 17 -11.61 -6.21 -44.58
N GLY A 18 -11.64 -7.49 -44.94
CA GLY A 18 -12.08 -8.57 -44.08
C GLY A 18 -10.99 -8.96 -43.09
N CYS A 19 -11.14 -8.56 -41.82
CA CYS A 19 -10.39 -9.14 -40.71
C CYS A 19 -10.93 -10.54 -40.43
N GLY A 20 -10.30 -11.55 -41.04
CA GLY A 20 -10.55 -12.95 -40.74
C GLY A 20 -10.00 -13.30 -39.36
N PHE A 21 -10.85 -13.38 -38.35
CA PHE A 21 -10.53 -14.07 -37.10
C PHE A 21 -10.72 -15.56 -37.32
N THR A 22 -9.64 -16.26 -37.66
CA THR A 22 -9.62 -17.72 -37.65
C THR A 22 -9.55 -18.20 -36.21
N PHE A 23 -10.67 -18.70 -35.68
CA PHE A 23 -10.69 -19.47 -34.43
C PHE A 23 -10.06 -20.85 -34.67
N GLY A 24 -8.73 -20.90 -34.59
CA GLY A 24 -7.98 -22.15 -34.47
C GLY A 24 -7.93 -22.56 -33.00
N LEU A 25 -8.73 -23.56 -32.63
CA LEU A 25 -8.74 -24.16 -31.29
C LEU A 25 -7.45 -24.98 -31.07
N THR A 26 -6.43 -24.32 -30.53
CA THR A 26 -5.38 -24.96 -29.76
C THR A 26 -5.14 -24.09 -28.53
N PRO A 27 -5.50 -24.52 -27.31
CA PRO A 27 -5.09 -23.81 -26.12
C PRO A 27 -3.57 -23.98 -26.00
N ALA A 28 -2.82 -22.93 -26.31
CA ALA A 28 -1.47 -22.81 -25.78
C ALA A 28 -1.63 -22.55 -24.28
N PHE A 29 -1.62 -23.61 -23.48
CA PHE A 29 -1.39 -23.48 -22.05
C PHE A 29 0.00 -22.88 -21.90
N ALA A 30 0.06 -21.61 -21.47
CA ALA A 30 1.28 -21.05 -20.96
C ALA A 30 1.75 -21.99 -19.84
N ASP A 31 2.94 -22.56 -19.99
CA ASP A 31 3.61 -23.34 -18.97
C ASP A 31 3.64 -22.51 -17.69
N SER A 32 2.70 -22.78 -16.78
CA SER A 32 2.78 -22.25 -15.44
C SER A 32 3.92 -23.01 -14.79
N THR A 33 5.13 -22.46 -14.88
CA THR A 33 6.21 -22.86 -14.00
C THR A 33 5.60 -22.84 -12.60
N LYS A 34 5.44 -24.01 -11.98
CA LYS A 34 4.96 -24.14 -10.61
C LYS A 34 6.04 -23.57 -9.70
N ILE A 35 6.14 -22.25 -9.67
CA ILE A 35 6.49 -21.58 -8.44
C ILE A 35 5.33 -21.94 -7.55
N SER A 36 5.59 -22.86 -6.63
CA SER A 36 4.67 -23.22 -5.55
C SER A 36 4.30 -21.93 -4.85
N ALA A 37 3.22 -21.31 -5.34
CA ALA A 37 2.54 -20.27 -4.63
C ALA A 37 2.03 -20.98 -3.38
N ASN A 38 2.80 -20.85 -2.30
CA ASN A 38 2.30 -21.03 -0.96
C ASN A 38 1.19 -19.99 -0.81
N ASN A 39 0.03 -20.31 -1.37
CA ASN A 39 -1.23 -19.68 -1.06
C ASN A 39 -1.63 -20.26 0.30
N THR A 40 -0.81 -20.00 1.32
CA THR A 40 -1.31 -19.98 2.68
C THR A 40 -2.43 -18.95 2.68
N PRO A 41 -3.67 -19.34 3.00
CA PRO A 41 -4.73 -18.36 3.22
C PRO A 41 -4.18 -17.36 4.23
N VAL A 42 -4.07 -16.07 3.88
CA VAL A 42 -3.61 -15.00 4.77
C VAL A 42 -4.72 -14.64 5.78
N HIS A 43 -5.41 -15.67 6.27
CA HIS A 43 -6.32 -15.62 7.40
C HIS A 43 -5.78 -16.50 8.51
N SER A 44 -4.51 -16.33 8.84
CA SER A 44 -4.11 -16.40 10.23
C SER A 44 -4.15 -14.97 10.78
N LEU A 45 -5.37 -14.48 11.08
CA LEU A 45 -5.58 -13.57 12.22
C LEU A 45 -5.31 -14.37 13.51
N GLN A 46 -4.17 -15.03 13.55
CA GLN A 46 -3.62 -15.56 14.76
C GLN A 46 -3.21 -14.30 15.47
N ASN A 47 -3.75 -14.11 16.66
CA ASN A 47 -3.22 -13.21 17.67
C ASN A 47 -1.73 -13.56 17.84
N GLN A 48 -0.88 -13.10 16.91
CA GLN A 48 0.53 -12.99 17.16
C GLN A 48 0.57 -11.96 18.28
N GLU A 49 1.15 -12.34 19.42
CA GLU A 49 1.67 -11.36 20.37
C GLU A 49 2.61 -10.46 19.58
N GLN A 50 2.04 -9.43 18.96
CA GLN A 50 2.82 -8.42 18.28
C GLN A 50 3.53 -7.66 19.39
N GLU A 51 4.86 -7.70 19.38
CA GLU A 51 5.64 -6.98 20.37
C GLU A 51 5.15 -5.52 20.41
N PRO A 52 4.90 -4.98 21.60
CA PRO A 52 4.39 -3.62 21.73
C PRO A 52 5.41 -2.64 21.16
N PHE A 53 4.92 -1.71 20.36
CA PHE A 53 5.74 -0.62 19.88
C PHE A 53 5.98 0.35 21.04
N THR A 54 7.20 0.34 21.57
CA THR A 54 7.63 1.21 22.67
C THR A 54 8.34 2.43 22.10
N GLY A 55 7.92 3.63 22.49
CA GLY A 55 8.58 4.85 22.03
C GLY A 55 8.09 6.11 22.72
N TYR A 56 8.63 7.23 22.27
CA TYR A 56 8.31 8.56 22.79
C TYR A 56 7.34 9.30 21.86
N VAL A 57 6.40 10.05 22.42
CA VAL A 57 5.48 10.88 21.64
C VAL A 57 6.23 12.08 21.04
N ILE A 58 6.19 12.23 19.72
CA ILE A 58 6.83 13.35 19.02
C ILE A 58 5.81 14.28 18.33
N SER A 59 4.57 13.83 18.15
CA SER A 59 3.48 14.71 17.71
C SER A 59 2.15 14.28 18.32
N VAL A 60 1.31 15.27 18.62
CA VAL A 60 -0.03 15.09 19.19
C VAL A 60 -1.03 15.87 18.34
N ASP A 61 -1.79 15.14 17.51
CA ASP A 61 -2.89 15.67 16.70
C ASP A 61 -4.24 15.21 17.25
N LYS A 62 -5.31 15.93 16.91
CA LYS A 62 -6.69 15.63 17.33
C LYS A 62 -7.10 14.15 17.19
N ASN A 63 -6.60 13.50 16.15
CA ASN A 63 -6.98 12.13 15.78
C ASN A 63 -5.83 11.13 15.88
N TYR A 64 -4.60 11.60 16.05
CA TYR A 64 -3.41 10.75 15.95
C TYR A 64 -2.31 11.21 16.88
N LEU A 65 -1.58 10.25 17.43
CA LEU A 65 -0.27 10.45 18.00
C LEU A 65 0.78 9.93 17.03
N VAL A 66 1.96 10.53 17.06
CA VAL A 66 3.14 9.99 16.40
C VAL A 66 4.13 9.58 17.48
N VAL A 67 4.48 8.30 17.48
CA VAL A 67 5.39 7.71 18.46
C VAL A 67 6.67 7.27 17.75
N ALA A 68 7.81 7.67 18.30
CA ALA A 68 9.14 7.35 17.79
C ALA A 68 9.85 6.35 18.71
N ALA A 69 10.30 5.24 18.14
CA ALA A 69 11.11 4.23 18.83
C ALA A 69 12.58 4.66 18.85
N THR A 70 12.90 5.57 19.77
CA THR A 70 14.26 6.04 20.03
C THR A 70 14.74 5.60 21.41
N SER A 71 16.04 5.71 21.66
CA SER A 71 16.61 5.29 22.94
C SER A 71 16.34 6.30 24.05
N THR A 72 16.25 7.58 23.68
CA THR A 72 16.07 8.70 24.61
C THR A 72 14.96 9.65 24.16
N LYS A 73 14.41 10.38 25.13
CA LYS A 73 13.40 11.43 24.90
C LYS A 73 13.96 12.55 24.02
N ASP A 74 15.17 13.04 24.30
CA ASP A 74 15.76 14.16 23.57
C ASP A 74 16.01 13.82 22.11
N GLU A 75 16.47 12.59 21.84
CA GLU A 75 16.59 12.07 20.47
C GLU A 75 15.23 12.03 19.78
N ALA A 76 14.17 11.56 20.45
CA ALA A 76 12.83 11.56 19.87
C ALA A 76 12.38 12.97 19.48
N LEU A 77 12.57 13.93 20.39
CA LEU A 77 12.14 15.30 20.21
C LEU A 77 12.92 16.04 19.11
N ALA A 78 14.10 15.56 18.72
CA ALA A 78 14.83 16.08 17.56
C ALA A 78 14.11 15.80 16.24
N TYR A 79 13.37 14.68 16.13
CA TYR A 79 12.65 14.26 14.93
C TYR A 79 11.23 14.83 14.80
N GLN A 80 10.83 15.80 15.63
CA GLN A 80 9.48 16.39 15.57
C GLN A 80 9.17 17.02 14.20
N ASN A 81 10.15 17.71 13.62
CA ASN A 81 9.97 18.43 12.34
C ASN A 81 10.42 17.62 11.13
N ASP A 82 11.34 16.67 11.32
CA ASP A 82 11.84 15.80 10.27
C ASP A 82 11.89 14.37 10.81
N TRP A 83 10.91 13.57 10.42
CA TRP A 83 10.73 12.19 10.90
C TRP A 83 10.94 11.16 9.79
N TRP A 84 11.40 11.59 8.60
CA TRP A 84 11.55 10.71 7.44
C TRP A 84 12.60 9.62 7.67
N ASP A 85 13.68 9.95 8.38
CA ASP A 85 14.69 8.98 8.79
C ASP A 85 14.10 7.86 9.66
N LEU A 86 13.16 8.19 10.55
CA LEU A 86 12.48 7.21 11.39
C LEU A 86 11.53 6.31 10.57
N VAL A 87 10.91 6.83 9.51
CA VAL A 87 10.08 6.04 8.59
C VAL A 87 10.95 5.00 7.87
N SER A 88 12.08 5.43 7.33
CA SER A 88 12.99 4.55 6.58
C SER A 88 13.54 3.41 7.45
N GLN A 89 13.69 3.66 8.76
CA GLN A 89 14.17 2.70 9.74
C GLN A 89 13.05 1.90 10.42
N ASN A 90 11.79 2.13 10.05
CA ASN A 90 10.61 1.53 10.68
C ASN A 90 10.57 1.77 12.21
N LYS A 91 11.05 2.94 12.65
CA LYS A 91 11.11 3.40 14.05
C LYS A 91 10.02 4.42 14.38
N ILE A 92 8.97 4.48 13.58
CA ILE A 92 7.87 5.42 13.77
C ILE A 92 6.56 4.71 13.60
N LEU A 93 5.60 5.10 14.42
CA LEU A 93 4.26 4.58 14.38
C LEU A 93 3.26 5.71 14.58
N ARG A 94 2.25 5.76 13.70
CA ARG A 94 1.10 6.64 13.87
C ARG A 94 -0.02 5.89 14.57
N VAL A 95 -0.53 6.46 15.66
CA VAL A 95 -1.48 5.80 16.55
C VAL A 95 -2.78 6.59 16.57
N PRO A 96 -3.90 6.06 16.07
CA PRO A 96 -5.19 6.76 16.18
C PRO A 96 -5.61 6.89 17.65
N VAL A 97 -6.09 8.08 18.01
CA VAL A 97 -6.59 8.37 19.37
C VAL A 97 -7.92 9.12 19.32
N SER A 98 -8.75 8.86 20.33
CA SER A 98 -10.07 9.49 20.49
C SER A 98 -10.05 10.69 21.46
N GLY A 99 -8.88 11.09 21.99
CA GLY A 99 -8.75 12.22 22.90
C GLY A 99 -7.30 12.62 23.18
N VAL A 100 -6.91 13.81 22.72
CA VAL A 100 -5.54 14.37 22.83
C VAL A 100 -5.14 14.77 24.24
N GLU A 101 -6.11 15.12 25.10
CA GLU A 101 -5.87 15.66 26.44
C GLU A 101 -5.16 14.66 27.37
N ASN A 102 -5.11 13.39 26.97
CA ASN A 102 -4.45 12.34 27.73
C ASN A 102 -2.98 12.17 27.37
N TYR A 103 -2.39 12.91 26.43
CA TYR A 103 -1.01 12.65 25.98
C TYR A 103 -0.20 13.92 25.84
N THR A 104 1.07 13.87 26.24
CA THR A 104 2.00 15.00 26.15
C THR A 104 3.27 14.64 25.39
N LEU A 105 3.91 15.65 24.79
CA LEU A 105 5.13 15.45 24.01
C LEU A 105 6.26 14.89 24.87
N GLY A 106 6.94 13.89 24.33
CA GLY A 106 8.04 13.18 24.98
C GLY A 106 7.62 12.23 26.09
N GLU A 107 6.34 11.92 26.26
CA GLU A 107 5.89 10.79 27.07
C GLU A 107 6.33 9.47 26.45
N LYS A 108 6.73 8.51 27.29
CA LYS A 108 7.05 7.15 26.83
C LYS A 108 5.81 6.29 26.89
N LEU A 109 5.46 5.68 25.77
CA LEU A 109 4.25 4.87 25.60
C LEU A 109 4.61 3.48 25.09
N ASN A 110 3.85 2.49 25.55
CA ASN A 110 3.74 1.18 24.91
C ASN A 110 2.45 1.14 24.08
N VAL A 111 2.57 0.84 22.80
CA VAL A 111 1.45 0.74 21.88
C VAL A 111 1.28 -0.71 21.45
N TYR A 112 0.21 -1.32 21.92
CA TYR A 112 -0.22 -2.65 21.48
C TYR A 112 -1.22 -2.46 20.36
N ALA A 113 -1.11 -3.24 19.28
CA ALA A 113 -2.05 -3.17 18.17
C ALA A 113 -2.29 -4.58 17.63
N VAL A 114 -3.42 -4.76 16.94
CA VAL A 114 -3.71 -6.02 16.23
C VAL A 114 -2.90 -6.12 14.94
N GLY A 115 -2.38 -5.00 14.45
CA GLY A 115 -1.57 -4.93 13.25
C GLY A 115 -1.17 -3.50 12.88
N TRP A 116 -0.33 -3.39 11.85
CA TRP A 116 0.07 -2.14 11.22
C TRP A 116 -0.48 -2.07 9.80
N THR A 117 -0.86 -0.88 9.34
CA THR A 117 -1.20 -0.66 7.93
C THR A 117 0.06 -0.56 7.07
N ALA A 118 -0.05 -0.98 5.80
CA ALA A 118 0.99 -0.79 4.79
C ALA A 118 0.99 0.66 4.27
N SER A 119 1.35 1.61 5.13
CA SER A 119 1.45 3.04 4.83
C SER A 119 2.74 3.63 5.39
N LEU A 120 3.06 4.87 4.99
CA LEU A 120 4.25 5.59 5.43
C LEU A 120 3.82 6.94 6.04
N PRO A 121 3.94 7.14 7.36
CA PRO A 121 4.35 6.16 8.38
C PRO A 121 3.25 5.10 8.61
N PRO A 122 3.61 3.88 9.06
CA PRO A 122 2.63 2.85 9.40
C PRO A 122 1.62 3.34 10.45
N ILE A 123 0.37 2.88 10.33
CA ILE A 123 -0.72 3.24 11.26
C ILE A 123 -1.13 2.01 12.07
N ALA A 124 -1.27 2.18 13.40
CA ALA A 124 -1.78 1.18 14.32
C ALA A 124 -3.26 0.87 14.10
N VAL A 125 -3.60 -0.41 14.05
CA VAL A 125 -4.98 -0.89 13.95
C VAL A 125 -5.48 -1.31 15.34
N MET A 126 -6.55 -0.65 15.80
CA MET A 126 -7.15 -0.85 17.12
C MET A 126 -6.11 -0.81 18.25
N PRO A 127 -5.38 0.32 18.41
CA PRO A 127 -4.32 0.40 19.40
C PRO A 127 -4.87 0.45 20.83
N THR A 128 -4.18 -0.25 21.73
CA THR A 128 -4.26 -0.05 23.18
C THR A 128 -2.96 0.63 23.61
N ILE A 129 -3.08 1.75 24.32
CA ILE A 129 -1.93 2.58 24.70
C ILE A 129 -1.74 2.50 26.21
N GLU A 130 -0.55 2.13 26.64
CA GLU A 130 -0.14 2.16 28.03
C GLU A 130 0.93 3.23 28.24
N LYS A 131 0.72 4.08 29.24
CA LYS A 131 1.73 5.06 29.65
C LYS A 131 2.76 4.39 30.54
N LEU A 132 4.03 4.54 30.20
CA LEU A 132 5.11 4.16 31.11
C LEU A 132 5.38 5.36 32.03
N ALA A 133 5.12 5.19 33.32
CA ALA A 133 5.50 6.17 34.33
C ALA A 133 7.03 6.37 34.27
N GLN A 134 7.45 7.63 34.19
CA GLN A 134 8.84 8.03 34.14
C GLN A 134 9.49 7.98 35.52
#